data_AF-A0A3M8G5I1-F1
#
_entry.id   AF-A0A3M8G5I1-F1
#
_cell.length_a   1.000
_cell.length_b   1.000
_cell.length_c   1.000
_cell.angle_alpha   90.00
_cell.angle_beta   90.00
_cell.angle_gamma   90.00
#
_symmetry.space_group_name_H-M   'P 1'
#
loop_
_entity.id
_entity.type
_entity.pdbx_description
1 polymer ?
#
loop_
_entity_poly.entity_id
_entity_poly.type
_entity_poly.pdbx_seq_one_letter_code
_entity_poly.pdbx_strand_id
1 'polypeptide(L)'
;MNFTSLNHLKTDCFLLNIWLPFYMKSIIVVLGVFIFSIFVEGFIRIIVLFYHKTEFTFWGVSSLPSPGWAVALVIASLLIYWLSGMLVVTATMYSPKKHLLSLGMLLLLLKGSEVLQTYSIEPMWYLIMILSSPFIGLYLAYYTHSKIHEKNS
;
A
#
# COMPACT_ATOMS: atom_id res chain seq x y z
N MET A 1 5.99 35.60 41.86
CA MET A 1 5.81 35.21 40.44
C MET A 1 6.30 33.78 40.29
N ASN A 2 5.39 32.84 40.00
CA ASN A 2 5.65 31.39 40.02
C ASN A 2 6.51 30.94 38.83
N PHE A 3 7.76 30.57 39.10
CA PHE A 3 8.73 30.02 38.13
C PHE A 3 8.36 28.62 37.60
N THR A 4 7.34 27.97 38.15
CA THR A 4 6.88 26.63 37.73
C THR A 4 6.10 26.63 36.42
N SER A 5 5.47 27.75 36.04
CA SER A 5 4.67 27.85 34.80
C SER A 5 5.53 27.90 33.52
N LEU A 6 6.71 28.54 33.57
CA LEU A 6 7.57 28.71 32.40
C LEU A 6 8.29 27.42 31.95
N ASN A 7 8.57 26.51 32.89
CA ASN A 7 9.24 25.25 32.58
C ASN A 7 8.32 24.28 31.84
N HIS A 8 7.01 24.28 32.14
CA HIS A 8 6.03 23.42 31.48
C HIS A 8 5.88 23.74 29.98
N LEU A 9 5.76 25.04 29.64
CA LEU A 9 5.68 25.52 28.26
C LEU A 9 6.93 25.18 27.43
N LYS A 10 8.11 25.13 28.06
CA LYS A 10 9.38 24.82 27.38
C LYS A 10 9.51 23.31 27.10
N THR A 11 9.06 22.45 28.02
CA THR A 11 9.00 21.00 27.78
C THR A 11 7.98 20.64 26.71
N ASP A 12 6.82 21.30 26.69
CA ASP A 12 5.78 21.03 25.70
C ASP A 12 6.20 21.45 24.29
N CYS A 13 6.91 22.58 24.15
CA CYS A 13 7.45 23.05 22.87
C CYS A 13 8.65 22.19 22.38
N PHE A 14 9.48 21.69 23.30
CA PHE A 14 10.58 20.77 22.98
C PHE A 14 10.08 19.40 22.51
N LEU A 15 9.03 18.88 23.17
CA LEU A 15 8.33 17.68 22.72
C LEU A 15 7.67 17.91 21.36
N LEU A 16 7.01 19.05 21.12
CA LEU A 16 6.39 19.35 19.83
C LEU A 16 7.40 19.33 18.67
N ASN A 17 8.60 19.88 18.88
CA ASN A 17 9.65 19.96 17.85
C ASN A 17 10.34 18.61 17.56
N ILE A 18 10.27 17.66 18.49
CA ILE A 18 10.74 16.28 18.29
C ILE A 18 9.65 15.42 17.66
N TRP A 19 8.38 15.56 18.05
CA TRP A 19 7.30 14.70 17.57
C TRP A 19 6.81 15.04 16.16
N LEU A 20 6.75 16.32 15.78
CA LEU A 20 6.37 16.73 14.42
C LEU A 20 7.18 16.06 13.31
N PRO A 21 8.53 16.05 13.34
CA PRO A 21 9.31 15.43 12.26
C PRO A 21 9.14 13.91 12.21
N PHE A 22 8.84 13.24 13.34
CA PHE A 22 8.57 11.80 13.34
C PHE A 22 7.22 11.45 12.70
N TYR A 23 6.16 12.20 13.03
CA TYR A 23 4.84 12.01 12.40
C TYR A 23 4.88 12.33 10.90
N MET A 24 5.57 13.41 10.51
CA MET A 24 5.71 13.76 9.09
C MET A 24 6.49 12.69 8.32
N LYS A 25 7.55 12.11 8.89
CA LYS A 25 8.29 11.00 8.28
C LYS A 25 7.40 9.79 8.01
N SER A 26 6.53 9.43 8.97
CA SER A 26 5.67 8.25 8.84
C SER A 26 4.60 8.42 7.74
N ILE A 27 4.01 9.62 7.63
CA ILE A 27 3.05 9.94 6.57
C ILE A 27 3.73 9.89 5.20
N ILE A 28 4.95 10.45 5.08
CA ILE A 28 5.73 10.42 3.84
C ILE A 28 6.03 8.98 3.42
N VAL A 29 6.35 8.10 4.38
CA VAL A 29 6.56 6.67 4.09
C VAL A 29 5.29 6.02 3.54
N VAL A 30 4.15 6.19 4.21
CA VAL A 30 2.88 5.58 3.75
C VAL A 30 2.50 6.10 2.36
N LEU A 31 2.58 7.41 2.14
CA LEU A 31 2.28 8.01 0.83
C LEU A 31 3.29 7.58 -0.25
N GLY A 32 4.58 7.55 0.08
CA GLY A 32 5.63 7.11 -0.82
C GLY A 32 5.43 5.66 -1.26
N VAL A 33 5.11 4.77 -0.32
CA VAL A 33 4.79 3.37 -0.61
C VAL A 33 3.51 3.23 -1.43
N PHE A 34 2.49 4.05 -1.15
CA PHE A 34 1.26 4.08 -1.94
C PHE A 34 1.53 4.47 -3.40
N ILE A 35 2.27 5.56 -3.63
CA ILE A 35 2.67 6.01 -4.97
C ILE A 35 3.54 4.95 -5.66
N PHE A 36 4.48 4.34 -4.94
CA PHE A 36 5.30 3.25 -5.45
C PHE A 36 4.44 2.07 -5.91
N SER A 37 3.41 1.70 -5.14
CA SER A 37 2.49 0.62 -5.51
C SER A 37 1.75 0.92 -6.81
N ILE A 38 1.24 2.16 -6.97
CA ILE A 38 0.58 2.61 -8.21
C ILE A 38 1.56 2.58 -9.38
N PHE A 39 2.78 3.08 -9.17
CA PHE A 39 3.81 3.13 -10.19
C PHE A 39 4.18 1.74 -10.69
N VAL A 40 4.44 0.78 -9.79
CA VAL A 40 4.81 -0.59 -10.18
C VAL A 40 3.65 -1.27 -10.90
N GLU A 41 2.40 -1.10 -10.44
CA GLU A 41 1.24 -1.68 -11.10
C GLU A 41 1.06 -1.11 -12.52
N GLY A 42 1.15 0.22 -12.67
CA GLY A 42 1.09 0.87 -13.98
C GLY A 42 2.24 0.44 -14.89
N PHE A 43 3.45 0.30 -14.35
CA PHE A 43 4.63 -0.15 -15.08
C PHE A 43 4.48 -1.57 -15.62
N ILE A 44 3.92 -2.50 -14.84
CA ILE A 44 3.62 -3.86 -15.32
C ILE A 44 2.63 -3.83 -16.48
N ARG A 45 1.57 -3.03 -16.39
CA ARG A 45 0.59 -2.89 -17.49
C ARG A 45 1.22 -2.32 -18.76
N ILE A 46 2.14 -1.36 -18.63
CA ILE A 46 2.94 -0.84 -19.75
C ILE A 46 3.79 -1.95 -20.39
N ILE A 47 4.46 -2.79 -19.58
CA ILE A 47 5.24 -3.93 -20.10
C ILE A 47 4.35 -4.90 -20.90
N VAL A 48 3.17 -5.25 -20.36
CA VAL A 48 2.23 -6.15 -21.05
C VAL A 48 1.80 -5.56 -22.39
N LEU A 49 1.51 -4.26 -22.43
CA LEU A 49 1.17 -3.54 -23.66
C LEU A 49 2.29 -3.62 -24.70
N PHE A 50 3.53 -3.31 -24.31
CA PHE A 50 4.66 -3.35 -25.24
C PHE A 50 4.88 -4.75 -25.81
N TYR A 51 4.65 -5.79 -25.00
CA TYR A 51 4.86 -7.17 -25.42
C TYR A 51 3.78 -7.67 -26.39
N HIS A 52 2.52 -7.26 -26.23
CA HIS A 52 1.40 -7.78 -27.03
C HIS A 52 0.85 -6.80 -28.07
N LYS A 53 1.39 -5.57 -28.15
CA LYS A 53 0.93 -4.51 -29.06
C LYS A 53 -0.59 -4.26 -28.95
N THR A 54 -1.15 -4.37 -27.75
CA THR A 54 -2.56 -4.13 -27.46
C THR A 54 -2.83 -2.65 -27.18
N GLU A 55 -4.09 -2.22 -27.24
CA GLU A 55 -4.46 -0.86 -26.83
C GLU A 55 -4.22 -0.65 -25.31
N PHE A 56 -3.85 0.58 -24.92
CA PHE A 56 -3.60 0.90 -23.52
C PHE A 56 -4.91 1.08 -22.77
N THR A 57 -5.31 0.03 -22.06
CA THR A 57 -6.39 0.10 -21.06
C THR A 57 -5.78 0.07 -19.67
N PHE A 58 -5.98 1.13 -18.90
CA PHE A 58 -5.45 1.20 -17.53
C PHE A 58 -6.13 0.19 -16.59
N TRP A 59 -7.38 -0.18 -16.90
CA TRP A 59 -8.24 -1.01 -16.07
C TRP A 59 -8.75 -2.24 -16.84
N GLY A 60 -9.00 -3.33 -16.12
CA GLY A 60 -9.63 -4.54 -16.66
C GLY A 60 -8.67 -5.63 -17.16
N VAL A 61 -9.25 -6.81 -17.44
CA VAL A 61 -8.57 -7.99 -18.00
C VAL A 61 -9.13 -8.37 -19.38
N SER A 62 -10.22 -7.77 -19.82
CA SER A 62 -10.84 -7.99 -21.14
C SER A 62 -9.94 -7.62 -22.32
N SER A 63 -9.00 -6.70 -22.12
CA SER A 63 -8.01 -6.29 -23.11
C SER A 63 -6.76 -7.19 -23.14
N LEU A 64 -6.68 -8.17 -22.24
CA LEU A 64 -5.51 -9.05 -22.16
C LEU A 64 -5.58 -10.16 -23.21
N PRO A 65 -4.42 -10.56 -23.75
CA PRO A 65 -4.32 -11.53 -24.85
C PRO A 65 -4.72 -12.95 -24.43
N SER A 66 -4.64 -13.29 -23.15
CA SER A 66 -5.11 -14.58 -22.63
C SER A 66 -5.52 -14.51 -21.16
N PRO A 67 -6.40 -15.41 -20.69
CA PRO A 67 -6.78 -15.50 -19.27
C PRO A 67 -5.59 -15.74 -18.33
N GLY A 68 -4.51 -16.36 -18.83
CA GLY A 68 -3.28 -16.57 -18.04
C GLY A 68 -2.62 -15.27 -17.59
N TRP A 69 -2.72 -14.21 -18.40
CA TRP A 69 -2.20 -12.89 -18.04
C TRP A 69 -3.01 -12.21 -16.94
N ALA A 70 -4.32 -12.45 -16.87
CA ALA A 70 -5.14 -11.96 -15.77
C ALA A 70 -4.67 -12.57 -14.43
N VAL A 71 -4.37 -13.87 -14.42
CA VAL A 71 -3.80 -14.54 -13.23
C VAL A 71 -2.42 -13.98 -12.89
N ALA A 72 -1.55 -13.78 -13.89
CA ALA A 72 -0.23 -13.19 -13.69
C ALA A 72 -0.29 -11.78 -13.08
N LEU A 73 -1.23 -10.94 -13.53
CA LEU A 73 -1.45 -9.61 -12.96
C LEU A 73 -1.94 -9.70 -11.51
N VAL A 74 -2.87 -10.59 -11.20
CA VAL A 74 -3.34 -10.78 -9.82
C VAL A 74 -2.20 -11.21 -8.89
N ILE A 75 -1.35 -12.14 -9.33
CA ILE A 75 -0.17 -12.57 -8.58
C ILE A 75 0.80 -11.41 -8.41
N ALA A 76 1.07 -10.66 -9.48
CA ALA A 76 1.96 -9.50 -9.42
C ALA A 76 1.43 -8.43 -8.46
N SER A 77 0.15 -8.10 -8.52
CA SER A 77 -0.51 -7.18 -7.58
C SER A 77 -0.38 -7.66 -6.14
N LEU A 78 -0.59 -8.95 -5.87
CA LEU A 78 -0.41 -9.52 -4.54
C LEU A 78 1.03 -9.36 -4.03
N LEU A 79 2.02 -9.62 -4.89
CA LEU A 79 3.44 -9.43 -4.56
C LEU A 79 3.78 -7.96 -4.31
N ILE A 80 3.20 -7.04 -5.08
CA ILE A 80 3.38 -5.60 -4.87
C ILE A 80 2.81 -5.19 -3.51
N TYR A 81 1.59 -5.59 -3.17
CA TYR A 81 1.01 -5.23 -1.87
C TYR A 81 1.74 -5.86 -0.70
N TRP A 82 2.25 -7.09 -0.87
CA TRP A 82 3.13 -7.70 0.10
C TRP A 82 4.42 -6.89 0.28
N LEU A 83 5.10 -6.52 -0.81
CA LEU A 83 6.33 -5.75 -0.78
C LEU A 83 6.10 -4.36 -0.16
N SER A 84 5.02 -3.69 -0.54
CA SER A 84 4.60 -2.41 0.02
C SER A 84 4.29 -2.51 1.51
N GLY A 85 3.57 -3.55 1.93
CA GLY A 85 3.33 -3.84 3.34
C GLY A 85 4.63 -4.04 4.12
N MET A 86 5.58 -4.79 3.54
CA MET A 86 6.90 -5.03 4.13
C MET A 86 7.70 -3.73 4.27
N LEU A 87 7.64 -2.85 3.26
CA LEU A 87 8.28 -1.54 3.31
C LEU A 87 7.71 -0.68 4.44
N VAL A 88 6.38 -0.67 4.61
CA VAL A 88 5.74 0.10 5.69
C VAL A 88 6.14 -0.44 7.06
N VAL A 89 6.04 -1.75 7.31
CA VAL A 89 6.37 -2.32 8.63
C VAL A 89 7.84 -2.17 9.00
N THR A 90 8.74 -2.21 8.02
CA THR A 90 10.19 -2.03 8.25
C THR A 90 10.58 -0.57 8.44
N ALA A 91 9.96 0.36 7.70
CA ALA A 91 10.26 1.79 7.81
C ALA A 91 9.54 2.48 8.99
N THR A 92 8.42 1.93 9.47
CA THR A 92 7.64 2.50 10.59
C THR A 92 7.87 1.73 11.89
N MET A 93 8.86 2.16 12.67
CA MET A 93 9.17 1.53 13.97
C MET A 93 8.05 1.70 15.01
N TYR A 94 7.30 2.80 14.94
CA TYR A 94 6.23 3.10 15.88
C TYR A 94 4.86 2.67 15.35
N SER A 95 4.23 1.71 16.02
CA SER A 95 2.87 1.24 15.74
C SER A 95 2.62 0.85 14.27
N PRO A 96 3.37 -0.13 13.72
CA PRO A 96 3.29 -0.55 12.31
C PRO A 96 1.85 -0.92 11.88
N LYS A 97 1.05 -1.49 12.79
CA LYS A 97 -0.36 -1.85 12.54
C LYS A 97 -1.22 -0.68 12.07
N LYS A 98 -1.04 0.52 12.64
CA LYS A 98 -1.83 1.72 12.28
C LYS A 98 -1.46 2.24 10.89
N HIS A 99 -0.17 2.24 10.57
CA HIS A 99 0.33 2.66 9.26
C HIS A 99 -0.08 1.68 8.16
N LEU A 100 -0.08 0.39 8.47
CA LEU A 100 -0.52 -0.68 7.58
C LEU A 100 -2.03 -0.58 7.30
N LEU A 101 -2.84 -0.24 8.31
CA LEU A 101 -4.26 0.02 8.15
C LEU A 101 -4.53 1.28 7.30
N SER A 102 -3.73 2.34 7.50
CA SER A 102 -3.79 3.55 6.67
C SER A 102 -3.48 3.25 5.19
N LEU A 103 -2.41 2.49 4.93
CA LEU A 103 -2.08 2.03 3.58
C LEU A 103 -3.21 1.16 3.00
N GLY A 104 -3.78 0.27 3.79
CA GLY A 104 -4.91 -0.57 3.38
C GLY A 104 -6.14 0.25 2.97
N MET A 105 -6.48 1.30 3.71
CA MET A 105 -7.57 2.21 3.34
C MET A 105 -7.31 2.93 2.01
N LEU A 106 -6.08 3.43 1.79
CA LEU A 106 -5.71 4.09 0.53
C LEU A 106 -5.77 3.12 -0.65
N LEU A 107 -5.26 1.90 -0.49
CA LEU A 107 -5.32 0.87 -1.51
C LEU A 107 -6.77 0.44 -1.78
N LEU A 108 -7.61 0.35 -0.77
CA LEU A 108 -9.03 0.03 -0.94
C LEU A 108 -9.78 1.12 -1.70
N LEU A 109 -9.51 2.40 -1.42
CA LEU A 109 -10.09 3.51 -2.19
C LEU A 109 -9.66 3.45 -3.67
N LEU A 110 -8.39 3.16 -3.92
CA LEU A 110 -7.86 2.98 -5.27
C LEU A 110 -8.52 1.78 -5.98
N LYS A 111 -8.61 0.63 -5.32
CA LYS A 111 -9.23 -0.58 -5.92
C LYS A 111 -10.74 -0.48 -6.04
N GLY A 112 -11.39 0.21 -5.12
CA GLY A 112 -12.80 0.55 -5.23
C GLY A 112 -13.08 1.40 -6.46
N SER A 113 -12.24 2.40 -6.76
CA SER A 113 -12.42 3.23 -7.96
C SER A 113 -12.15 2.47 -9.27
N GLU A 114 -11.25 1.49 -9.26
CA GLU A 114 -11.03 0.56 -10.38
C GLU A 114 -12.28 -0.32 -10.62
N VAL A 115 -12.80 -0.95 -9.56
CA VAL A 115 -14.00 -1.81 -9.64
C VAL A 115 -15.21 -1.03 -10.13
N LEU A 116 -15.42 0.20 -9.64
CA LEU A 116 -16.55 1.04 -10.10
C LEU A 116 -16.49 1.34 -11.60
N GLN A 117 -15.30 1.47 -12.18
CA GLN A 117 -15.13 1.73 -13.62
C GLN A 117 -15.29 0.46 -14.47
N THR A 118 -14.97 -0.72 -13.92
CA THR A 118 -14.93 -1.98 -14.68
C THR A 118 -16.07 -2.95 -14.35
N TYR A 119 -16.95 -2.62 -13.41
CA TYR A 119 -18.03 -3.50 -12.93
C TYR A 119 -18.91 -4.10 -14.04
N SER A 120 -19.22 -3.31 -15.08
CA SER A 120 -20.11 -3.74 -16.17
C SER A 120 -19.40 -4.50 -17.30
N ILE A 121 -18.07 -4.55 -17.28
CA ILE A 121 -17.23 -5.03 -18.38
C ILE A 121 -16.51 -6.33 -17.98
N GLU A 122 -16.04 -6.39 -16.73
CA GLU A 122 -15.14 -7.43 -16.27
C GLU A 122 -15.87 -8.54 -15.48
N PRO A 123 -15.36 -9.78 -15.51
CA PRO A 123 -16.01 -10.89 -14.84
C PRO A 123 -15.90 -10.76 -13.31
N MET A 124 -16.94 -11.21 -12.62
CA MET A 124 -17.07 -11.04 -11.16
C MET A 124 -15.91 -11.65 -10.36
N TRP A 125 -15.33 -12.76 -10.82
CA TRP A 125 -14.19 -13.39 -10.15
C TRP A 125 -12.97 -12.46 -10.12
N TYR A 126 -12.73 -11.68 -11.17
CA TYR A 126 -11.61 -10.74 -11.25
C TYR A 126 -11.81 -9.58 -10.26
N LEU A 127 -13.02 -9.04 -10.19
CA LEU A 127 -13.37 -7.94 -9.28
C LEU A 127 -13.16 -8.35 -7.80
N ILE A 128 -13.58 -9.56 -7.44
CA ILE A 128 -13.37 -10.11 -6.08
C ILE A 128 -11.87 -10.27 -5.79
N MET A 129 -11.09 -10.78 -6.74
CA MET A 129 -9.64 -10.94 -6.57
C MET A 129 -8.93 -9.59 -6.43
N ILE A 130 -9.32 -8.59 -7.21
CA ILE A 130 -8.75 -7.24 -7.11
C ILE A 130 -9.04 -6.60 -5.77
N LEU A 131 -10.27 -6.71 -5.26
CA LEU A 131 -10.66 -6.08 -4.01
C LEU A 131 -10.05 -6.79 -2.79
N SER A 132 -9.88 -8.12 -2.87
CA SER A 132 -9.29 -8.91 -1.79
C SER A 132 -7.76 -8.87 -1.77
N SER A 133 -7.11 -8.65 -2.91
CA SER A 133 -5.65 -8.70 -3.05
C SER A 133 -4.87 -7.75 -2.12
N PRO A 134 -5.28 -6.48 -1.86
CA PRO A 134 -4.55 -5.61 -0.94
C PRO A 134 -4.55 -6.16 0.48
N PHE A 135 -5.69 -6.69 0.93
CA PHE A 135 -5.80 -7.26 2.28
C PHE A 135 -4.92 -8.48 2.45
N ILE A 136 -4.91 -9.38 1.46
CA ILE A 136 -4.11 -10.60 1.50
C ILE A 136 -2.62 -10.25 1.51
N GLY A 137 -2.18 -9.37 0.62
CA GLY A 137 -0.77 -8.95 0.54
C GLY A 137 -0.30 -8.24 1.81
N LEU A 138 -1.10 -7.31 2.33
CA LEU A 138 -0.82 -6.59 3.57
C LEU A 138 -0.79 -7.51 4.80
N TYR A 139 -1.72 -8.47 4.87
CA TYR A 139 -1.74 -9.47 5.94
C TYR A 139 -0.49 -10.37 5.89
N LEU A 140 -0.11 -10.85 4.70
CA LEU A 140 1.11 -11.63 4.51
C LEU A 140 2.35 -10.86 4.94
N ALA A 141 2.43 -9.56 4.63
CA ALA A 141 3.53 -8.72 5.05
C ALA A 141 3.63 -8.62 6.58
N TYR A 142 2.51 -8.35 7.24
CA TYR A 142 2.46 -8.31 8.71
C TYR A 142 2.87 -9.65 9.34
N TYR A 143 2.34 -10.76 8.81
CA TYR A 143 2.67 -12.11 9.29
C TYR A 143 4.16 -12.41 9.15
N THR A 144 4.73 -12.14 7.97
CA THR A 144 6.15 -12.38 7.69
C THR A 144 7.05 -11.57 8.63
N HIS A 145 6.73 -10.28 8.82
CA HIS A 145 7.47 -9.42 9.72
C HIS A 145 7.42 -9.90 11.18
N SER A 146 6.25 -10.33 11.66
CA SER A 146 6.10 -10.85 13.02
C SER A 146 6.95 -12.10 13.28
N LYS A 147 7.02 -13.02 12.30
CA LYS A 147 7.84 -14.23 12.37
C LYS A 147 9.34 -13.94 12.38
N ILE A 148 9.78 -12.92 11.65
CA ILE A 148 11.19 -12.49 11.66
C ILE A 148 11.59 -11.94 13.04
N HIS A 149 10.72 -11.15 13.66
CA HIS A 149 10.98 -10.63 15.01
C HIS A 149 11.03 -11.72 16.08
N GLU A 150 10.12 -12.71 16.03
CA GLU A 150 10.12 -13.86 16.95
C GLU A 150 11.41 -14.68 16.87
N LYS A 151 11.99 -14.83 15.68
CA LYS A 151 13.24 -15.58 15.50
C LYS A 151 14.48 -14.86 16.04
N ASN A 152 14.42 -13.53 16.16
CA ASN A 152 15.56 -12.69 16.54
C ASN A 152 15.53 -12.23 18.02
N SER A 153 14.48 -12.58 18.78
CA SER A 153 14.35 -12.34 20.22
C SER A 153 14.74 -13.56 21.02
#